data_AF-A0A7U6KPU9-F1
#
_entry.id   AF-A0A7U6KPU9-F1
#
_cell.length_a   1.000
_cell.length_b   1.000
_cell.length_c   1.000
_cell.angle_alpha   90.00
_cell.angle_beta   90.00
_cell.angle_gamma   90.00
#
_symmetry.space_group_name_H-M   'P 1'
#
loop_
_entity.id
_entity.type
_entity.pdbx_description
1 polymer ?
#
loop_
_entity_poly.entity_id
_entity_poly.type
_entity_poly.pdbx_seq_one_letter_code
_entity_poly.pdbx_strand_id
1 'polypeptide(L)' 'MQLAAEFEPEFDSYIIHVGSFKTQKAHEVLIRSYAKTRKTLPLLLLGEGVLLASMRELVTSLGLDNRVHF' A
#
# COMPACT_ATOMS: atom_id res chain seq x y z
N MET A 1 -1.79 -26.68 -9.47
CA MET A 1 -1.78 -25.21 -9.63
C MET A 1 -2.90 -24.67 -8.77
N GLN A 2 -2.58 -24.12 -7.59
CA GLN A 2 -3.58 -23.43 -6.79
C GLN A 2 -3.71 -22.03 -7.37
N LEU A 3 -4.85 -21.74 -8.01
CA LEU A 3 -5.19 -20.36 -8.36
C LEU A 3 -5.20 -19.57 -7.05
N ALA A 4 -4.64 -18.36 -7.07
CA ALA A 4 -4.77 -17.44 -5.95
C ALA A 4 -6.25 -17.33 -5.60
N ALA A 5 -6.60 -17.45 -4.32
CA ALA A 5 -7.94 -17.12 -3.87
C ALA A 5 -8.27 -15.72 -4.41
N GLU A 6 -9.48 -15.56 -4.95
CA GLU A 6 -9.96 -14.30 -5.52
C GLU A 6 -9.93 -13.26 -4.40
N PHE A 7 -8.90 -12.40 -4.41
CA PHE A 7 -8.82 -11.28 -3.48
C PHE A 7 -9.78 -10.22 -4.00
N GLU A 8 -10.93 -10.12 -3.36
CA GLU A 8 -11.88 -9.03 -3.55
C GLU A 8 -11.61 -7.95 -2.49
N PRO A 9 -11.05 -6.79 -2.87
CA PRO A 9 -10.93 -5.67 -1.94
C PRO A 9 -12.32 -5.13 -1.58
N GLU A 10 -12.51 -4.75 -0.32
CA GLU A 10 -13.77 -4.18 0.21
C GLU A 10 -14.12 -2.77 -0.35
N PHE A 11 -13.37 -2.29 -1.33
CA PHE A 11 -13.47 -0.92 -1.84
C PHE A 11 -14.04 -0.89 -3.26
N ASP A 12 -15.10 -0.12 -3.47
CA ASP A 12 -15.69 0.12 -4.80
C ASP A 12 -14.75 0.86 -5.76
N SER A 13 -13.79 1.62 -5.22
CA SER A 13 -12.81 2.39 -5.99
C SER A 13 -11.54 2.61 -5.17
N TYR A 14 -10.40 2.23 -5.73
CA TYR A 14 -9.11 2.30 -5.04
C TYR A 14 -7.94 2.52 -6.01
N ILE A 15 -6.81 2.96 -5.46
CA ILE A 15 -5.52 3.00 -6.15
C ILE A 15 -4.76 1.75 -5.71
N ILE A 16 -4.15 1.02 -6.64
CA ILE A 16 -3.36 -0.17 -6.33
C ILE A 16 -1.92 -0.03 -6.82
N HIS A 17 -0.98 -0.48 -6.01
CA HIS A 17 0.41 -0.67 -6.39
C HIS A 17 0.83 -2.11 -6.07
N VAL A 18 1.22 -2.87 -7.10
CA VAL A 18 1.68 -4.25 -6.96
C VAL A 18 3.19 -4.31 -7.17
N GLY A 19 3.93 -4.69 -6.13
CA GLY A 19 5.39 -4.78 -6.19
C GLY A 19 6.01 -5.22 -4.88
N SER A 20 7.08 -6.03 -4.96
CA SER A 20 7.81 -6.49 -3.78
C SER A 20 8.39 -5.34 -2.97
N PHE A 21 8.32 -5.44 -1.64
CA PHE A 21 8.79 -4.41 -0.71
C PHE A 21 10.32 -4.37 -0.64
N LYS A 22 10.92 -3.71 -1.64
CA LYS A 22 12.36 -3.48 -1.82
C LYS A 22 12.62 -2.01 -2.19
N THR A 23 13.81 -1.52 -1.91
CA THR A 23 14.19 -0.10 -2.13
C THR A 23 13.92 0.38 -3.56
N GLN A 24 14.18 -0.47 -4.56
CA GLN A 24 13.96 -0.17 -5.98
C GLN A 24 12.49 0.08 -6.36
N LYS A 25 11.53 -0.33 -5.54
CA LYS A 25 10.09 -0.12 -5.79
C LYS A 25 9.55 1.18 -5.19
N ALA A 26 10.38 1.89 -4.42
CA ALA A 26 10.11 3.25 -3.94
C ALA A 26 8.75 3.45 -3.24
N HIS A 27 8.24 2.43 -2.53
CA HIS A 27 6.99 2.51 -1.75
C HIS A 27 6.98 3.70 -0.78
N GLU A 28 8.13 4.03 -0.18
CA GLU A 28 8.28 5.19 0.69
C GLU A 28 7.91 6.51 -0.02
N VAL A 29 8.43 6.72 -1.23
CA VAL A 29 8.15 7.94 -2.02
C VAL A 29 6.67 8.02 -2.36
N LEU A 30 6.07 6.87 -2.73
CA LEU A 30 4.65 6.77 -3.00
C LEU A 30 3.81 7.15 -1.78
N ILE A 31 4.09 6.56 -0.61
CA ILE A 31 3.36 6.81 0.65
C ILE A 31 3.48 8.30 1.05
N ARG A 32 4.70 8.85 1.03
CA ARG A 32 4.94 10.28 1.37
C ARG A 32 4.26 11.23 0.40
N SER A 33 4.17 10.86 -0.88
CA SER A 33 3.49 11.66 -1.89
C SER A 33 1.98 11.57 -1.69
N TYR A 34 1.44 10.37 -1.44
CA TYR A 34 0.03 10.13 -1.18
C TYR A 34 -0.45 10.94 0.04
N ALA A 35 0.34 10.99 1.11
CA ALA A 35 0.09 11.80 2.31
C ALA A 35 -0.15 13.29 2.02
N LYS A 36 0.48 13.82 0.96
CA LYS A 36 0.37 15.23 0.55
C LYS A 36 -0.81 15.50 -0.37
N THR A 37 -1.50 14.47 -0.85
CA THR A 37 -2.62 14.63 -1.77
C THR A 37 -3.93 14.92 -1.02
N ARG A 38 -4.87 15.59 -1.71
CA ARG A 38 -6.27 15.68 -1.29
C ARG A 38 -7.11 14.47 -1.75
N LYS A 39 -6.49 13.44 -2.33
CA LYS A 39 -7.20 12.25 -2.80
C LYS A 39 -7.80 11.54 -1.59
N THR A 40 -8.99 10.97 -1.74
CA THR A 40 -9.70 10.24 -0.68
C THR A 40 -9.77 8.74 -0.95
N LEU A 41 -9.47 8.30 -2.18
CA LEU A 41 -9.48 6.89 -2.53
C LEU A 41 -8.44 6.10 -1.72
N PRO A 42 -8.79 4.92 -1.18
CA PRO A 42 -7.86 4.00 -0.53
C PRO A 42 -6.68 3.65 -1.45
N LEU A 43 -5.49 3.49 -0.85
CA LEU A 43 -4.29 3.01 -1.52
C LEU A 43 -3.96 1.60 -1.04
N LEU A 44 -3.98 0.63 -1.95
CA LEU A 44 -3.64 -0.77 -1.68
C LEU A 44 -2.21 -1.07 -2.17
N LEU A 45 -1.36 -1.59 -1.28
CA LEU A 45 0.04 -1.93 -1.54
C LEU A 45 0.25 -3.44 -1.45
N LEU A 46 0.20 -4.15 -2.58
CA LEU A 46 0.33 -5.61 -2.61
C LEU A 46 1.76 -6.06 -2.87
N GLY A 47 2.22 -7.05 -2.09
CA GLY A 47 3.47 -7.75 -2.29
C GLY A 47 4.10 -8.21 -0.98
N GLU A 48 5.25 -8.85 -1.09
CA GLU A 48 6.06 -9.26 0.06
C GLU A 48 7.47 -8.67 -0.03
N GLY A 49 8.16 -8.58 1.11
CA GLY A 49 9.57 -8.17 1.13
C GLY A 49 10.01 -7.59 2.46
N VAL A 50 11.34 -7.43 2.59
CA VAL A 50 12.01 -7.02 3.82
C VAL A 50 11.60 -5.62 4.30
N LEU A 51 11.11 -4.74 3.42
CA LEU A 51 10.71 -3.39 3.79
C LEU A 51 9.24 -3.28 4.21
N LEU A 52 8.45 -4.36 4.18
CA LEU A 52 7.01 -4.31 4.50
C LEU A 52 6.75 -3.75 5.91
N ALA A 53 7.50 -4.22 6.91
CA ALA A 53 7.37 -3.75 8.29
C ALA A 53 7.63 -2.23 8.39
N SER A 54 8.73 -1.75 7.80
CA SER A 54 9.06 -0.31 7.80
C SER A 54 8.03 0.53 7.03
N MET A 55 7.40 -0.01 5.99
CA MET A 55 6.32 0.71 5.30
C MET A 55 5.05 0.80 6.15
N ARG A 56 4.72 -0.23 6.93
CA ARG A 56 3.61 -0.19 7.88
C ARG A 56 3.86 0.87 8.97
N GLU A 57 5.06 0.89 9.54
CA GLU A 57 5.46 1.92 10.51
C GLU A 57 5.38 3.33 9.93
N LEU A 58 5.82 3.52 8.68
CA LEU A 58 5.69 4.80 7.99
C LEU A 58 4.24 5.22 7.83
N VAL A 59 3.35 4.32 7.39
CA VAL A 59 1.90 4.59 7.26
C VAL A 59 1.31 5.04 8.58
N THR A 60 1.60 4.31 9.68
CA THR A 60 1.13 4.67 11.02
C THR A 60 1.69 6.01 11.49
N SER A 61 2.98 6.28 11.27
CA SER A 61 3.60 7.56 11.65
C SER A 61 3.01 8.77 10.93
N LEU A 62 2.44 8.55 9.74
CA LEU A 62 1.76 9.57 8.93
C LEU A 62 0.25 9.63 9.20
N GLY A 63 -0.30 8.80 10.07
CA GLY A 63 -1.73 8.74 10.37
C GLY A 63 -2.58 8.27 9.18
N LEU A 64 -2.03 7.37 8.37
CA LEU A 64 -2.64 6.90 7.12
C LEU A 64 -3.28 5.50 7.23
N ASP A 65 -3.39 4.92 8.43
CA ASP A 65 -3.86 3.54 8.64
C ASP A 65 -5.28 3.30 8.08
N ASN A 66 -6.13 4.33 8.07
CA ASN A 66 -7.49 4.25 7.52
C ASN A 66 -7.55 4.43 5.99
N ARG A 67 -6.41 4.62 5.34
CA ARG A 67 -6.32 5.02 3.92
C ARG A 67 -5.31 4.22 3.11
N VAL A 68 -4.37 3.55 3.75
CA VAL A 68 -3.34 2.72 3.11
C VAL A 68 -3.44 1.31 3.65
N HIS A 69 -3.64 0.34 2.75
CA HIS A 69 -3.86 -1.07 3.07
C HIS A 69 -2.76 -1.91 2.40
N PHE A 70 -2.40 -3.04 3.02
CA PHE A 70 -1.31 -3.93 2.58
C PHE A 70 -1.84 -5.32 2.27
#